data_AF-A0A382QTF8-F1
#
_entry.id   AF-A0A382QTF8-F1
#
_cell.length_a   1.000
_cell.length_b   1.000
_cell.length_c   1.000
_cell.angle_alpha   90.00
_cell.angle_beta   90.00
_cell.angle_gamma   90.00
#
_symmetry.space_group_name_H-M   'P 1'
#
loop_
_entity.id
_entity.type
_entity.pdbx_description
1 polymer ?
#
loop_
_entity_poly.entity_id
_entity_poly.type
_entity_poly.pdbx_seq_one_letter_code
_entity_poly.pdbx_strand_id
1 'polypeptide(L)'
;VTLENYFMATSSTVENYLKAIYQAQSAAEDKQALVPMGHLASALGVVPGTATTMVKTMVGSGLVAYEPYSGVRLTEAGEHLAA
;
A
#
# COMPACT_ATOMS: atom_id res chain seq x y z
N VAL A 1 -25.46 10.76 -7.17
CA VAL A 1 -24.13 10.12 -7.02
C VAL A 1 -23.29 10.62 -8.19
N THR A 2 -22.36 11.54 -7.94
CA THR A 2 -21.61 12.27 -8.97
C THR A 2 -20.44 11.44 -9.49
N LEU A 3 -20.08 11.60 -10.77
CA LEU A 3 -18.99 10.86 -11.45
C LEU A 3 -17.62 10.99 -10.77
N GLU A 4 -17.42 12.01 -9.93
CA GLU A 4 -16.24 12.20 -9.08
C GLU A 4 -16.03 11.02 -8.11
N ASN A 5 -17.10 10.43 -7.57
CA ASN A 5 -16.99 9.26 -6.70
C ASN A 5 -16.64 7.98 -7.46
N TYR A 6 -16.88 7.93 -8.78
CA TYR A 6 -16.54 6.77 -9.60
C TYR A 6 -15.06 6.75 -9.98
N PHE A 7 -14.44 7.91 -10.21
CA PHE A 7 -12.99 8.04 -10.44
C PHE A 7 -12.17 7.74 -9.17
N MET A 8 -12.67 8.08 -7.97
CA MET A 8 -12.01 7.70 -6.71
C MET A 8 -12.22 6.23 -6.34
N ALA A 9 -13.31 5.58 -6.77
CA ALA A 9 -13.61 4.18 -6.43
C ALA A 9 -12.99 3.14 -7.39
N THR A 10 -12.44 3.55 -8.54
CA THR A 10 -11.95 2.62 -9.58
C THR A 10 -10.42 2.52 -9.67
N SER A 11 -9.68 3.39 -9.01
CA SER A 11 -8.24 3.18 -8.81
C SER A 11 -8.01 2.37 -7.52
N SER A 12 -8.09 1.04 -7.64
CA SER A 12 -7.21 0.16 -6.84
C SER A 12 -5.85 0.04 -7.53
N THR A 13 -5.37 1.13 -8.16
CA THR A 13 -4.10 1.08 -8.87
C THR A 13 -2.97 0.97 -7.86
N VAL A 14 -1.94 0.26 -8.27
CA VAL A 14 -0.66 0.11 -7.56
C VAL A 14 -0.20 1.42 -6.91
N GLU A 15 -0.43 2.55 -7.56
CA GLU A 15 -0.15 3.91 -7.07
C GLU A 15 -0.79 4.25 -5.71
N ASN A 16 -2.07 3.92 -5.48
CA ASN A 16 -2.73 4.23 -4.20
C ASN A 16 -2.11 3.44 -3.05
N TYR A 17 -1.76 2.18 -3.30
CA TYR A 17 -1.03 1.36 -2.34
C TYR A 17 0.38 1.91 -2.09
N LEU A 18 1.10 2.27 -3.15
CA LEU A 18 2.44 2.87 -3.03
C LEU A 18 2.42 4.14 -2.17
N LYS A 19 1.48 5.06 -2.44
CA LYS A 19 1.33 6.30 -1.68
C LYS A 19 0.96 6.05 -0.22
N ALA A 20 0.02 5.15 0.04
CA ALA A 20 -0.40 4.83 1.41
C ALA A 20 0.75 4.22 2.23
N ILE A 21 1.52 3.30 1.63
CA ILE A 21 2.68 2.70 2.29
C ILE A 21 3.77 3.76 2.52
N TYR A 22 4.06 4.60 1.52
CA TYR A 22 5.03 5.69 1.62
C TYR A 22 4.71 6.65 2.76
N GLN A 23 3.45 7.09 2.85
CA GLN A 23 2.98 7.99 3.90
C GLN A 23 3.11 7.36 5.29
N ALA A 24 2.71 6.08 5.41
CA ALA A 24 2.83 5.35 6.68
C ALA A 24 4.29 5.16 7.12
N GLN A 25 5.20 4.82 6.19
CA GLN A 25 6.64 4.74 6.47
C GLN A 25 7.24 6.10 6.84
N SER A 26 6.84 7.17 6.16
CA SER A 26 7.35 8.52 6.42
C SER A 26 6.94 9.06 7.79
N ALA A 27 5.80 8.58 8.32
CA ALA A 27 5.31 8.92 9.66
C ALA A 27 5.90 8.03 10.77
N ALA A 28 6.60 6.95 10.44
CA ALA A 28 7.20 6.05 11.42
C ALA A 28 8.50 6.61 11.98
N GLU A 29 8.74 6.41 13.29
CA GLU A 29 10.01 6.77 13.94
C GLU A 29 11.17 5.91 13.41
N ASP A 30 10.91 4.63 13.16
CA ASP A 30 11.84 3.71 12.51
C ASP A 30 11.50 3.58 11.02
N LYS A 31 12.42 4.05 10.16
CA LYS A 31 12.28 3.99 8.70
C LYS A 31 12.29 2.56 8.15
N GLN A 32 12.76 1.59 8.92
CA GLN A 32 12.77 0.17 8.55
C GLN A 32 11.50 -0.55 8.99
N ALA A 33 10.64 0.10 9.77
CA ALA A 33 9.40 -0.50 10.25
C ALA A 33 8.48 -0.88 9.09
N LEU A 34 7.89 -2.07 9.21
CA LEU A 34 6.87 -2.54 8.29
C LEU A 34 5.52 -1.89 8.60
N VAL A 35 4.79 -1.52 7.56
CA VAL A 35 3.40 -1.06 7.68
C VAL A 35 2.51 -2.27 7.95
N PRO A 36 1.80 -2.33 9.10
CA PRO A 36 0.90 -3.44 9.39
C PRO A 36 -0.22 -3.53 8.35
N MET A 37 -0.53 -4.75 7.89
CA MET A 37 -1.55 -4.96 6.85
C MET A 37 -2.94 -4.42 7.24
N GLY A 38 -3.31 -4.52 8.52
CA GLY A 38 -4.57 -3.97 9.02
C GLY A 38 -4.63 -2.45 8.92
N HIS A 39 -3.51 -1.76 9.20
CA HIS A 39 -3.41 -0.32 9.06
C HIS A 39 -3.52 0.08 7.58
N LEU A 40 -2.79 -0.60 6.69
CA LEU A 40 -2.87 -0.37 5.24
C LEU A 40 -4.29 -0.56 4.70
N ALA A 41 -4.96 -1.65 5.08
CA ALA A 41 -6.32 -1.95 4.65
C ALA A 41 -7.31 -0.87 5.13
N SER A 42 -7.18 -0.43 6.39
CA SER A 42 -8.00 0.64 6.96
C SER A 42 -7.77 1.97 6.26
N ALA A 43 -6.51 2.33 5.96
CA ALA A 43 -6.16 3.58 5.30
C ALA A 43 -6.74 3.67 3.88
N LEU A 44 -6.80 2.54 3.18
CA LEU A 44 -7.34 2.44 1.81
C LEU A 44 -8.84 2.14 1.75
N GLY A 45 -9.51 1.92 2.89
CA GLY A 45 -10.93 1.58 2.92
C GLY A 45 -11.26 0.22 2.28
N VAL A 46 -10.32 -0.71 2.27
CA VAL A 46 -10.47 -2.04 1.66
C VAL A 46 -10.51 -3.13 2.73
N VAL A 47 -11.09 -4.29 2.39
CA VAL A 47 -11.02 -5.46 3.27
C VAL A 47 -9.60 -6.06 3.30
N PRO A 48 -9.15 -6.66 4.42
CA PRO A 48 -7.78 -7.17 4.56
C PRO A 48 -7.35 -8.17 3.47
N GLY A 49 -8.29 -8.99 2.98
CA GLY A 49 -8.04 -9.92 1.88
C GLY A 49 -7.66 -9.21 0.57
N THR A 50 -8.33 -8.10 0.24
CA THR A 50 -8.03 -7.27 -0.93
C THR A 50 -6.64 -6.66 -0.83
N ALA A 51 -6.30 -6.08 0.33
CA ALA A 51 -4.98 -5.51 0.57
C ALA A 51 -3.88 -6.57 0.43
N THR A 52 -4.10 -7.76 0.98
CA THR A 52 -3.16 -8.88 0.89
C THR A 52 -2.94 -9.33 -0.56
N THR A 53 -4.01 -9.47 -1.34
CA THR A 53 -3.92 -9.83 -2.77
C THR A 53 -3.12 -8.79 -3.54
N MET A 54 -3.40 -7.50 -3.36
CA MET A 54 -2.69 -6.42 -4.03
C MET A 54 -1.21 -6.35 -3.63
N VAL A 55 -0.90 -6.47 -2.34
CA VAL A 55 0.49 -6.51 -1.86
C VAL A 55 1.25 -7.68 -2.48
N LYS A 56 0.64 -8.88 -2.55
CA LYS A 56 1.27 -10.04 -3.21
C LYS A 56 1.55 -9.79 -4.70
N THR A 57 0.63 -9.13 -5.41
CA THR A 57 0.86 -8.72 -6.80
C THR A 57 2.05 -7.75 -6.90
N MET A 58 2.13 -6.77 -6.01
CA MET A 58 3.21 -5.78 -5.99
C MET A 58 4.58 -6.39 -5.61
N VAL A 59 4.60 -7.44 -4.78
CA VAL A 59 5.81 -8.25 -4.53
C VAL A 59 6.29 -8.89 -5.84
N GLY A 60 5.37 -9.46 -6.63
CA GLY A 60 5.68 -10.04 -7.93
C GLY A 60 6.28 -9.03 -8.92
N SER A 61 5.92 -7.75 -8.78
CA SER A 61 6.48 -6.64 -9.56
C SER A 61 7.72 -5.99 -8.93
N GLY A 62 8.20 -6.48 -7.77
CA GLY A 62 9.38 -5.95 -7.08
C GLY A 62 9.19 -4.58 -6.42
N LEU A 63 7.95 -4.12 -6.23
CA LEU A 63 7.64 -2.78 -5.71
C LEU A 63 7.56 -2.72 -4.18
N VAL A 64 7.30 -3.85 -3.55
CA VAL A 64 7.19 -3.96 -2.08
C VAL A 64 7.84 -5.22 -1.57
N ALA A 65 8.31 -5.16 -0.32
CA ALA A 65 8.68 -6.32 0.48
C ALA A 65 7.55 -6.62 1.48
N TYR A 66 7.06 -7.85 1.47
CA TYR A 66 5.99 -8.32 2.35
C TYR A 66 6.51 -9.42 3.28
N GLU A 67 6.24 -9.27 4.57
CA GLU A 67 6.57 -10.25 5.59
C GLU A 67 5.27 -10.73 6.27
N PRO A 68 4.94 -12.04 6.21
CA PRO A 68 3.75 -12.58 6.85
C PRO A 68 3.66 -12.19 8.32
N TYR A 69 2.46 -11.80 8.77
CA TYR A 69 2.15 -11.33 10.13
C TYR A 69 2.84 -10.03 10.58
N SER A 70 3.89 -9.59 9.89
CA SER A 70 4.62 -8.38 10.23
C SER A 70 4.11 -7.15 9.46
N GLY A 71 3.97 -7.25 8.13
CA GLY A 71 3.50 -6.12 7.31
C GLY A 71 4.18 -5.99 5.96
N VAL A 72 4.16 -4.79 5.41
CA VAL A 72 4.70 -4.45 4.09
C VAL A 72 5.51 -3.16 4.14
N ARG A 73 6.55 -3.07 3.31
CA ARG A 73 7.28 -1.82 3.04
C ARG A 73 7.59 -1.68 1.55
N LEU A 74 7.82 -0.46 1.10
CA LEU A 74 8.31 -0.20 -0.24
C LEU A 74 9.72 -0.75 -0.42
N THR A 75 10.01 -1.21 -1.63
CA THR A 75 11.40 -1.34 -2.10
C THR A 75 11.87 0.02 -2.61
N GLU A 76 13.15 0.16 -2.93
CA GLU A 76 13.68 1.37 -3.58
C GLU A 76 12.92 1.71 -4.87
N ALA A 77 12.57 0.71 -5.69
CA ALA A 77 11.77 0.91 -6.89
C ALA A 77 10.35 1.40 -6.56
N GLY A 78 9.74 0.86 -5.49
CA GLY A 78 8.43 1.31 -5.01
C GLY A 78 8.46 2.74 -4.47
N GLU A 79 9.50 3.12 -3.73
CA GLU A 79 9.70 4.49 -3.23
C GLU A 79 9.84 5.49 -4.37
N HIS A 80 10.61 5.16 -5.41
CA HIS A 80 10.78 6.04 -6.57
C HIS A 80 9.46 6.30 -7.33
N LEU A 81 8.55 5.32 -7.34
CA LEU A 81 7.23 5.48 -7.97
C LEU A 81 6.19 6.13 -7.04
N ALA A 82 6.45 6.17 -5.74
CA ALA A 82 5.55 6.77 -4.75
C ALA A 82 5.80 8.28 -4.54
N ALA A 83 7.03 8.73 -4.78
CA ALA A 83 7.48 10.12 -4.68
C ALA A 83 6.88 11.01 -5.79
#